data_AF-A0A840XM97-F1
#
_entry.id   AF-A0A840XM97-F1
#
_cell.length_a   1.000
_cell.length_b   1.000
_cell.length_c   1.000
_cell.angle_alpha   90.00
_cell.angle_beta   90.00
_cell.angle_gamma   90.00
#
_symmetry.space_group_name_H-M   'P 1'
#
loop_
_entity.id
_entity.type
_entity.pdbx_description
1 polymer ?
#
loop_
_entity_poly.entity_id
_entity_poly.type
_entity_poly.pdbx_seq_one_letter_code
_entity_poly.pdbx_strand_id
1 'polypeptide(L)'
;MSGAAQHTSWRHMTNWPSGRLLEYAEAHPHDADLLEFIHGELGRRDVEVAATAARRVAQLLARAQGRANGAAEASVEGAASEEAQMLIATLRARLEAAERRVREAEARASAAERALASEPLPSRGGALMRRVHLAETAPMWLVEAARRAFRLRFHPDRFTDPAMKQRAEDTFKEAEEIFRQIGAAGGQ
;
A
#
# COMPACT_ATOMS: atom_id res chain seq x y z
N MET A 1 -27.54 -9.33 -34.36
CA MET A 1 -28.42 -8.79 -35.44
C MET A 1 -29.90 -8.73 -35.03
N SER A 2 -30.24 -8.62 -33.72
CA SER A 2 -31.63 -8.85 -33.25
C SER A 2 -32.47 -7.60 -32.96
N GLY A 3 -31.89 -6.40 -32.86
CA GLY A 3 -32.62 -5.20 -32.44
C GLY A 3 -33.67 -4.69 -33.45
N ALA A 4 -33.38 -4.74 -34.76
CA ALA A 4 -34.29 -4.23 -35.78
C ALA A 4 -35.57 -5.10 -35.94
N ALA A 5 -35.43 -6.42 -35.78
CA ALA A 5 -36.56 -7.36 -35.79
C ALA A 5 -37.44 -7.20 -34.54
N GLN A 6 -36.82 -6.97 -33.37
CA GLN A 6 -37.53 -6.73 -32.10
C GLN A 6 -38.34 -5.43 -32.13
N HIS A 7 -37.76 -4.33 -32.61
CA HIS A 7 -38.48 -3.05 -32.74
C HIS A 7 -39.68 -3.12 -33.70
N THR A 8 -39.59 -3.92 -34.77
CA THR A 8 -40.71 -4.11 -35.70
C THR A 8 -41.84 -4.90 -35.03
N SER A 9 -41.50 -5.92 -34.24
CA SER A 9 -42.48 -6.69 -33.45
C SER A 9 -43.19 -5.82 -32.40
N TRP A 10 -42.47 -4.93 -31.71
CA TRP A 10 -43.05 -4.08 -30.65
C TRP A 10 -44.07 -3.07 -31.20
N ARG A 11 -43.84 -2.53 -32.40
CA ARG A 11 -44.81 -1.62 -33.06
C ARG A 11 -46.14 -2.29 -33.39
N HIS A 12 -46.15 -3.59 -33.64
CA HIS A 12 -47.41 -4.33 -33.89
C HIS A 12 -48.17 -4.63 -32.60
N MET A 13 -47.47 -4.69 -31.46
CA MET A 13 -48.06 -5.02 -30.17
C MET A 13 -48.85 -3.86 -29.54
N THR A 14 -48.60 -2.62 -29.94
CA THR A 14 -49.35 -1.44 -29.47
C THR A 14 -50.86 -1.54 -29.74
N ASN A 15 -51.24 -2.23 -30.82
CA ASN A 15 -52.64 -2.44 -31.22
C ASN A 15 -53.26 -3.72 -30.64
N TRP A 16 -52.54 -4.50 -29.84
CA TRP A 16 -53.06 -5.76 -29.29
C TRP A 16 -54.01 -5.51 -28.12
N PRO A 17 -55.05 -6.32 -27.92
CA PRO A 17 -55.90 -6.21 -26.75
C PRO A 17 -55.10 -6.49 -25.46
N SER A 18 -55.50 -5.84 -24.35
CA SER A 18 -54.75 -5.87 -23.09
C SER A 18 -54.55 -7.28 -22.52
N GLY A 19 -55.50 -8.19 -22.75
CA GLY A 19 -55.37 -9.60 -22.36
C GLY A 19 -54.23 -10.32 -23.10
N ARG A 20 -54.09 -10.08 -24.40
CA ARG A 20 -53.02 -10.68 -25.22
C ARG A 20 -51.64 -10.14 -24.86
N LEU A 21 -51.57 -8.87 -24.47
CA LEU A 21 -50.33 -8.28 -23.95
C LEU A 21 -49.91 -8.94 -22.63
N LEU A 22 -50.88 -9.22 -21.74
CA LEU A 22 -50.61 -9.91 -20.49
C LEU A 22 -50.14 -11.36 -20.72
N GLU A 23 -50.83 -12.13 -21.56
CA GLU A 23 -50.43 -13.50 -21.92
C GLU A 23 -48.99 -13.54 -22.48
N TYR A 24 -48.65 -12.57 -23.33
CA TYR A 24 -47.32 -12.49 -23.92
C TYR A 24 -46.24 -12.12 -22.88
N ALA A 25 -46.56 -11.24 -21.94
CA ALA A 25 -45.70 -10.92 -20.81
C ALA A 25 -45.48 -12.14 -19.88
N GLU A 26 -46.52 -12.93 -19.62
CA GLU A 26 -46.41 -14.15 -18.81
C GLU A 26 -45.60 -15.25 -19.49
N ALA A 27 -45.63 -15.32 -20.83
CA ALA A 27 -44.79 -16.25 -21.60
C ALA A 27 -43.29 -15.85 -21.62
N HIS A 28 -42.98 -14.58 -21.36
CA HIS A 28 -41.60 -14.05 -21.40
C HIS A 28 -41.22 -13.34 -20.07
N PRO A 29 -41.25 -14.06 -18.93
CA PRO A 29 -41.07 -13.45 -17.60
C PRO A 29 -39.63 -13.00 -17.32
N HIS A 30 -38.70 -13.26 -18.24
CA HIS A 30 -37.26 -12.98 -18.11
C HIS A 30 -36.79 -11.83 -19.02
N ASP A 31 -37.64 -11.35 -19.93
CA ASP A 31 -37.30 -10.29 -20.87
C ASP A 31 -37.71 -8.93 -20.28
N ALA A 32 -36.78 -8.25 -19.61
CA ALA A 32 -37.05 -7.01 -18.88
C ALA A 32 -37.49 -5.87 -19.82
N ASP A 33 -36.85 -5.75 -20.99
CA ASP A 33 -37.15 -4.70 -21.97
C ASP A 33 -38.56 -4.87 -22.53
N LEU A 34 -38.95 -6.12 -22.82
CA LEU A 34 -40.30 -6.46 -23.26
C LEU A 34 -41.35 -6.14 -22.20
N LEU A 35 -41.10 -6.54 -20.95
CA LEU A 35 -42.03 -6.31 -19.85
C LEU A 35 -42.20 -4.80 -19.55
N GLU A 36 -41.13 -4.01 -19.66
CA GLU A 36 -41.17 -2.55 -19.48
C GLU A 36 -41.98 -1.88 -20.60
N PHE A 37 -41.77 -2.30 -21.85
CA PHE A 37 -42.58 -1.86 -22.98
C PHE A 37 -44.07 -2.17 -22.79
N ILE A 38 -44.41 -3.41 -22.43
CA ILE A 38 -45.80 -3.84 -22.22
C ILE A 38 -46.43 -3.08 -21.04
N HIS A 39 -45.69 -2.88 -19.95
CA HIS A 39 -46.16 -2.09 -18.81
C HIS A 39 -46.48 -0.65 -19.21
N GLY A 40 -45.61 -0.02 -20.00
CA GLY A 40 -45.83 1.33 -20.53
C GLY A 40 -47.02 1.44 -21.49
N GLU A 41 -47.25 0.44 -22.34
CA GLU A 41 -48.42 0.38 -23.23
C GLU A 41 -49.73 0.16 -22.46
N LEU A 42 -49.73 -0.71 -21.44
CA LEU A 42 -50.90 -0.93 -20.59
C LEU A 42 -51.24 0.28 -19.73
N GLY A 43 -50.22 1.02 -19.25
CA GLY A 43 -50.41 2.24 -18.47
C GLY A 43 -51.00 3.41 -19.27
N ARG A 44 -50.88 3.41 -20.61
CA ARG A 44 -51.50 4.42 -21.49
C ARG A 44 -52.98 4.16 -21.76
N ARG A 45 -53.51 3.00 -21.36
CA ARG A 45 -54.90 2.61 -21.62
C ARG A 45 -55.76 2.86 -20.40
N ASP A 46 -56.79 3.69 -20.57
CA ASP A 46 -57.74 4.04 -19.51
C ASP A 46 -58.87 3.01 -19.40
N VAL A 47 -58.51 1.75 -19.15
CA VAL A 47 -59.47 0.64 -19.01
C VAL A 47 -59.07 -0.21 -17.80
N GLU A 48 -60.05 -0.61 -16.99
CA GLU A 48 -59.82 -1.37 -15.74
C GLU A 48 -59.03 -2.68 -15.98
N VAL A 49 -59.32 -3.37 -17.09
CA VAL A 49 -58.61 -4.59 -17.52
C VAL A 49 -57.14 -4.32 -17.85
N ALA A 50 -56.81 -3.12 -18.33
CA ALA A 50 -55.42 -2.72 -18.57
C ALA A 50 -54.70 -2.42 -17.25
N ALA A 51 -55.37 -1.83 -16.27
CA ALA A 51 -54.80 -1.55 -14.95
C ALA A 51 -54.51 -2.83 -14.14
N THR A 52 -55.37 -3.85 -14.23
CA THR A 52 -55.10 -5.17 -13.62
C THR A 52 -53.92 -5.86 -14.31
N ALA A 53 -53.87 -5.85 -15.64
CA ALA A 53 -52.76 -6.38 -16.42
C ALA A 53 -51.43 -5.65 -16.12
N ALA A 54 -51.43 -4.32 -16.03
CA ALA A 54 -50.25 -3.53 -15.72
C ALA A 54 -49.66 -3.89 -14.35
N ARG A 55 -50.51 -3.99 -13.32
CA ARG A 55 -50.07 -4.44 -11.98
C ARG A 55 -49.42 -5.82 -12.02
N ARG A 56 -49.94 -6.73 -12.85
CA ARG A 56 -49.37 -8.07 -12.99
C ARG A 56 -48.01 -8.06 -13.69
N VAL A 57 -47.86 -7.27 -14.75
CA VAL A 57 -46.58 -7.10 -15.46
C VAL A 57 -45.53 -6.41 -14.57
N ALA A 58 -45.93 -5.44 -13.75
CA ALA A 58 -45.05 -4.81 -12.76
C ALA A 58 -44.47 -5.82 -11.75
N GLN A 59 -45.26 -6.80 -11.31
CA GLN A 59 -44.77 -7.88 -10.45
C GLN A 59 -43.75 -8.78 -11.16
N LEU A 60 -43.92 -9.04 -12.46
CA LEU A 60 -42.97 -9.81 -13.26
C LEU A 60 -41.64 -9.05 -13.42
N LEU A 61 -41.71 -7.74 -13.70
CA LEU A 61 -40.53 -6.85 -13.76
C LEU A 61 -39.72 -6.88 -12.46
N ALA A 62 -40.38 -6.69 -11.33
CA ALA A 62 -39.71 -6.70 -10.03
C ALA A 62 -38.99 -8.04 -9.76
N ARG A 63 -39.57 -9.17 -10.20
CA ARG A 63 -38.94 -10.50 -10.06
C ARG A 63 -37.80 -10.74 -11.05
N ALA A 64 -37.86 -10.16 -12.24
CA ALA A 64 -36.78 -10.24 -13.22
C ALA A 64 -35.58 -9.42 -12.76
N GLN A 65 -35.82 -8.19 -12.28
CA GLN A 65 -34.80 -7.29 -11.75
C GLN A 65 -34.13 -7.84 -10.48
N GLY A 66 -34.91 -8.39 -9.54
CA GLY A 66 -34.36 -9.00 -8.32
C GLY A 66 -33.44 -10.20 -8.60
N ARG A 67 -33.71 -10.97 -9.66
CA ARG A 67 -32.84 -12.09 -10.08
C ARG A 67 -31.58 -11.63 -10.81
N ALA A 68 -31.69 -10.61 -11.65
CA ALA A 68 -30.53 -10.02 -12.33
C ALA A 68 -29.54 -9.39 -11.34
N ASN A 69 -30.04 -8.66 -10.34
CA ASN A 69 -29.20 -8.07 -9.30
C ASN A 69 -28.54 -9.14 -8.41
N GLY A 70 -29.28 -10.15 -7.96
CA GLY A 70 -28.71 -11.23 -7.13
C GLY A 70 -27.63 -12.06 -7.85
N ALA A 71 -27.75 -12.26 -9.16
CA ALA A 71 -26.73 -12.96 -9.95
C ALA A 71 -25.47 -12.10 -10.20
N ALA A 72 -25.65 -10.78 -10.36
CA ALA A 72 -24.56 -9.83 -10.52
C ALA A 72 -23.78 -9.64 -9.21
N GLU A 73 -24.46 -9.50 -8.07
CA GLU A 73 -23.84 -9.35 -6.75
C GLU A 73 -23.03 -10.59 -6.35
N ALA A 74 -23.58 -11.80 -6.53
CA ALA A 74 -22.88 -13.05 -6.21
C ALA A 74 -21.60 -13.27 -7.06
N SER A 75 -21.60 -12.80 -8.31
CA SER A 75 -20.43 -12.92 -9.20
C SER A 75 -19.32 -11.92 -8.85
N VAL A 76 -19.69 -10.71 -8.38
CA VAL A 76 -18.74 -9.66 -7.97
C VAL A 76 -18.14 -9.96 -6.59
N GLU A 77 -18.93 -10.48 -5.64
CA GLU A 77 -18.43 -10.89 -4.32
C GLU A 77 -17.47 -12.08 -4.38
N GLY A 78 -17.71 -13.05 -5.27
CA GLY A 78 -16.79 -14.17 -5.50
C GLY A 78 -15.43 -13.71 -6.03
N ALA A 79 -15.43 -12.86 -7.06
CA ALA A 79 -14.20 -12.33 -7.66
C ALA A 79 -13.43 -11.41 -6.69
N ALA A 80 -14.11 -10.54 -5.95
CA ALA A 80 -13.49 -9.68 -4.95
C ALA A 80 -12.87 -10.49 -3.78
N SER A 81 -13.50 -11.61 -3.41
CA SER A 81 -12.97 -12.52 -2.39
C SER A 81 -11.70 -13.24 -2.83
N GLU A 82 -11.64 -13.71 -4.08
CA GLU A 82 -10.43 -14.35 -4.64
C GLU A 82 -9.26 -13.36 -4.76
N GLU A 83 -9.51 -12.15 -5.24
CA GLU A 83 -8.48 -11.09 -5.31
C GLU A 83 -7.94 -10.73 -3.92
N ALA A 84 -8.81 -10.63 -2.91
CA ALA A 84 -8.41 -10.38 -1.53
C ALA A 84 -7.55 -11.52 -0.97
N GLN A 85 -7.89 -12.78 -1.28
CA GLN A 85 -7.10 -13.94 -0.85
C GLN A 85 -5.71 -13.98 -1.52
N MET A 86 -5.62 -13.67 -2.81
CA MET A 86 -4.34 -13.56 -3.51
C MET A 86 -3.47 -12.43 -2.94
N LEU A 87 -4.07 -11.29 -2.60
CA LEU A 87 -3.36 -10.18 -1.99
C LEU A 87 -2.81 -10.57 -0.62
N ILE A 88 -3.61 -11.23 0.23
CA ILE A 88 -3.17 -11.73 1.54
C ILE A 88 -2.01 -12.72 1.38
N ALA A 89 -2.10 -13.67 0.45
CA ALA A 89 -1.03 -14.63 0.19
C ALA A 89 0.27 -13.93 -0.24
N THR A 90 0.16 -12.93 -1.13
CA THR A 90 1.30 -12.15 -1.61
C THR A 90 1.95 -11.35 -0.48
N LEU A 91 1.15 -10.70 0.37
CA LEU A 91 1.64 -9.94 1.51
C LEU A 91 2.33 -10.84 2.54
N ARG A 92 1.78 -12.04 2.82
CA ARG A 92 2.42 -13.03 3.69
C ARG A 92 3.77 -13.48 3.17
N ALA A 93 3.86 -13.82 1.88
CA ALA A 93 5.13 -14.21 1.26
C ALA A 93 6.18 -13.09 1.33
N ARG A 94 5.77 -11.83 1.12
CA ARG A 94 6.66 -10.66 1.25
C ARG A 94 7.15 -10.46 2.69
N LEU A 95 6.27 -10.66 3.67
CA LEU A 95 6.59 -10.55 5.09
C LEU A 95 7.61 -11.62 5.50
N GLU A 96 7.38 -12.88 5.14
CA GLU A 96 8.33 -13.97 5.40
C GLU A 96 9.70 -13.74 4.72
N ALA A 97 9.72 -13.17 3.51
CA ALA A 97 10.95 -12.81 2.82
C ALA A 97 11.68 -11.62 3.48
N ALA A 98 10.96 -10.67 4.06
CA ALA A 98 11.54 -9.57 4.82
C ALA A 98 12.14 -10.07 6.14
N GLU A 99 11.40 -10.90 6.90
CA GLU A 99 11.87 -11.47 8.16
C GLU A 99 13.13 -12.33 8.01
N ARG A 100 13.23 -13.11 6.92
CA ARG A 100 14.45 -13.88 6.62
C ARG A 100 15.66 -12.96 6.40
N ARG A 101 15.49 -11.89 5.61
CA ARG A 101 16.56 -10.91 5.37
C ARG A 101 17.01 -10.20 6.64
N VAL A 102 16.07 -9.90 7.54
CA VAL A 102 16.39 -9.32 8.85
C VAL A 102 17.21 -10.30 9.68
N ARG A 103 16.76 -11.56 9.82
CA ARG A 103 17.51 -12.59 10.55
C ARG A 103 18.92 -12.83 9.98
N GLU A 104 19.06 -12.85 8.66
CA GLU A 104 20.37 -12.97 8.00
C GLU A 104 21.27 -11.74 8.24
N ALA A 105 20.70 -10.53 8.24
CA ALA A 105 21.43 -9.32 8.55
C ALA A 105 21.88 -9.29 10.02
N GLU A 106 21.02 -9.67 10.95
CA GLU A 106 21.32 -9.78 12.39
C GLU A 106 22.40 -10.84 12.64
N ALA A 107 22.32 -12.00 11.99
CA ALA A 107 23.34 -13.02 12.09
C ALA A 107 24.72 -12.54 11.60
N ARG A 108 24.74 -11.78 10.48
CA ARG A 108 25.97 -11.15 9.98
C ARG A 108 26.50 -10.06 10.91
N ALA A 109 25.62 -9.22 11.46
CA ALA A 109 26.00 -8.19 12.42
C ALA A 109 26.61 -8.82 13.68
N SER A 110 25.94 -9.83 14.27
CA SER A 110 26.47 -10.56 15.43
C SER A 110 27.80 -11.27 15.13
N ALA A 111 27.97 -11.82 13.92
CA ALA A 111 29.24 -12.42 13.52
C ALA A 111 30.35 -11.37 13.39
N ALA A 112 30.06 -10.20 12.81
CA ALA A 112 31.00 -9.09 12.70
C ALA A 112 31.37 -8.53 14.08
N GLU A 113 30.40 -8.37 14.98
CA GLU A 113 30.65 -7.94 16.36
C GLU A 113 31.54 -8.92 17.11
N ARG A 114 31.30 -10.23 16.97
CA ARG A 114 32.17 -11.25 17.57
C ARG A 114 33.57 -11.24 16.97
N ALA A 115 33.70 -11.05 15.66
CA ALA A 115 35.01 -10.93 15.01
C ALA A 115 35.78 -9.71 15.54
N LEU A 116 35.12 -8.54 15.63
CA LEU A 116 35.69 -7.32 16.21
C LEU A 116 36.07 -7.48 17.69
N ALA A 117 35.27 -8.21 18.47
CA ALA A 117 35.58 -8.49 19.87
C ALA A 117 36.77 -9.45 20.05
N SER A 118 36.99 -10.34 19.08
CA SER A 118 38.09 -11.32 19.10
C SER A 118 39.40 -10.82 18.49
N GLU A 119 39.38 -9.71 17.73
CA GLU A 119 40.60 -9.12 17.20
C GLU A 119 41.42 -8.50 18.35
N PRO A 120 42.68 -8.93 18.57
CA PRO A 120 43.53 -8.30 19.57
C PRO A 120 43.78 -6.85 19.17
N LEU A 121 43.39 -5.89 20.02
CA LEU A 121 43.61 -4.47 19.77
C LEU A 121 45.09 -4.22 19.49
N PRO A 122 45.45 -3.63 18.33
CA PRO A 122 46.82 -3.17 18.09
C PRO A 122 47.23 -2.18 19.18
N SER A 123 48.44 -2.38 19.73
CA SER A 123 49.05 -1.61 20.81
C SER A 123 48.69 -0.13 20.82
N ARG A 124 48.42 0.39 22.03
CA ARG A 124 47.92 1.71 22.47
C ARG A 124 48.09 2.95 21.58
N GLY A 125 49.05 3.02 20.66
CA GLY A 125 49.20 4.13 19.71
C GLY A 125 48.18 4.12 18.57
N GLY A 126 47.85 2.94 18.03
CA GLY A 126 46.97 2.81 16.85
C GLY A 126 45.48 3.01 17.15
N ALA A 127 45.07 2.76 18.40
CA ALA A 127 43.69 2.96 18.85
C ALA A 127 43.30 4.45 18.95
N LEU A 128 44.25 5.34 19.27
CA LEU A 128 43.99 6.77 19.45
C LEU A 128 43.77 7.48 18.10
N MET A 129 44.59 7.21 17.09
CA MET A 129 44.44 7.79 15.74
C MET A 129 43.10 7.40 15.12
N ARG A 130 42.67 6.14 15.29
CA ARG A 130 41.38 5.67 14.78
C ARG A 130 40.17 6.36 15.42
N ARG A 131 40.24 6.73 16.70
CA ARG A 131 39.17 7.47 17.39
C ARG A 131 38.96 8.90 16.86
N VAL A 132 40.00 9.48 16.24
CA VAL A 132 39.92 10.78 15.54
C VAL A 132 39.90 10.64 14.02
N HIS A 133 39.58 9.45 13.50
CA HIS A 133 39.48 9.13 12.07
C HIS A 133 40.76 9.40 11.27
N LEU A 134 41.92 9.21 11.90
CA LEU A 134 43.23 9.31 11.26
C LEU A 134 43.85 7.93 11.08
N ALA A 135 44.64 7.78 10.01
CA ALA A 135 45.49 6.63 9.79
C ALA A 135 46.65 6.62 10.79
N GLU A 136 47.16 5.44 11.15
CA GLU A 136 48.27 5.30 12.10
C GLU A 136 49.58 5.92 11.58
N THR A 137 49.72 6.04 10.25
CA THR A 137 50.85 6.69 9.57
C THR A 137 50.63 8.18 9.28
N ALA A 138 49.57 8.78 9.84
CA ALA A 138 49.25 10.17 9.58
C ALA A 138 50.40 11.11 10.03
N PRO A 139 50.89 12.00 9.15
CA PRO A 139 51.92 12.95 9.51
C PRO A 139 51.39 14.00 10.49
N MET A 140 52.26 14.56 11.32
CA MET A 140 51.86 15.49 12.39
C MET A 140 51.09 16.72 11.89
N TRP A 141 51.42 17.26 10.72
CA TRP A 141 50.67 18.38 10.13
C TRP A 141 49.19 18.03 9.88
N LEU A 142 48.89 16.76 9.57
CA LEU A 142 47.54 16.27 9.35
C LEU A 142 46.79 16.08 10.67
N VAL A 143 47.49 15.64 11.72
CA VAL A 143 46.95 15.57 13.09
C VAL A 143 46.54 16.97 13.57
N GLU A 144 47.38 17.99 13.34
CA GLU A 144 47.07 19.38 13.69
C GLU A 144 45.93 19.96 12.85
N ALA A 145 45.85 19.62 11.56
CA ALA A 145 44.73 20.01 10.70
C ALA A 145 43.42 19.37 11.18
N ALA A 146 43.44 18.08 11.53
CA ALA A 146 42.29 17.36 12.07
C ALA A 146 41.83 17.95 13.40
N ARG A 147 42.76 18.28 14.31
CA ARG A 147 42.45 18.96 15.57
C ARG A 147 41.75 20.30 15.34
N ARG A 148 42.23 21.12 14.40
CA ARG A 148 41.59 22.40 14.03
C ARG A 148 40.19 22.20 13.47
N ALA A 149 40.00 21.23 12.58
CA ALA A 149 38.69 20.90 12.02
C ALA A 149 37.70 20.41 13.10
N PHE A 150 38.18 19.61 14.05
CA PHE A 150 37.37 19.11 15.16
C PHE A 150 36.89 20.24 16.07
N ARG A 151 37.79 21.19 16.40
CA ARG A 151 37.44 22.38 17.19
C ARG A 151 36.37 23.24 16.52
N LEU A 152 36.45 23.42 15.21
CA LEU A 152 35.45 24.17 14.45
C LEU A 152 34.10 23.45 14.42
N ARG A 153 34.09 22.12 14.35
CA ARG A 153 32.85 21.32 14.22
C ARG A 153 32.11 21.18 15.55
N PHE A 154 32.83 21.00 16.65
CA PHE A 154 32.27 20.72 17.98
C PHE A 154 32.42 21.88 18.96
N HIS A 155 32.61 23.12 18.48
CA HIS A 155 32.67 24.29 19.34
C HIS A 155 31.33 24.49 20.08
N PRO A 156 31.33 24.68 21.41
CA PRO A 156 30.09 24.81 22.20
C PRO A 156 29.21 25.99 21.76
N ASP A 157 29.80 27.05 21.19
CA ASP A 157 29.04 28.20 20.66
C ASP A 157 28.25 27.91 19.38
N ARG A 158 28.43 26.73 18.76
CA ARG A 158 27.66 26.33 17.57
C ARG A 158 26.33 25.66 17.91
N PHE A 159 26.10 25.31 19.18
CA PHE A 159 24.92 24.58 19.61
C PHE A 159 24.06 25.47 20.50
N THR A 160 22.83 25.74 20.04
CA THR A 160 21.80 26.48 20.78
C THR A 160 20.99 25.59 21.73
N ASP A 161 20.95 24.28 21.49
CA ASP A 161 20.29 23.30 22.34
C ASP A 161 21.20 22.88 23.52
N PRO A 162 20.77 23.03 24.79
CA PRO A 162 21.54 22.63 25.97
C PRO A 162 21.98 21.16 25.98
N ALA A 163 21.15 20.23 25.49
CA ALA A 163 21.47 18.80 25.50
C ALA A 163 22.54 18.45 24.45
N MET A 164 22.46 19.09 23.28
CA MET A 164 23.46 18.98 22.22
C MET A 164 24.78 19.65 22.63
N LYS A 165 24.70 20.78 23.33
CA LYS A 165 25.86 21.50 23.84
C LYS A 165 26.65 20.66 24.84
N GLN A 166 25.97 20.03 25.81
CA GLN A 166 26.63 19.12 26.76
C GLN A 166 27.32 17.95 26.06
N ARG A 167 26.62 17.28 25.13
CA ARG A 167 27.20 16.17 24.35
C ARG A 167 28.39 16.60 23.49
N ALA A 168 28.32 17.79 22.90
CA ALA A 168 29.40 18.37 22.13
C ALA A 168 30.61 18.70 23.01
N GLU A 169 30.40 19.24 24.21
CA GLU A 169 31.46 19.52 25.18
C GLU A 169 32.16 18.23 25.66
N ASP A 170 31.41 17.18 25.97
CA ASP A 170 31.97 15.90 26.41
C ASP A 170 32.81 15.25 25.28
N THR A 171 32.26 15.27 24.05
CA THR A 171 32.95 14.77 22.84
C THR A 171 34.20 15.61 22.52
N PHE A 172 34.12 16.93 22.70
CA PHE A 172 35.24 17.85 22.48
C PHE A 172 36.39 17.60 23.46
N LYS A 173 36.08 17.42 24.75
CA LYS A 173 37.08 17.11 25.79
C LYS A 173 37.77 15.78 25.52
N GLU A 174 37.00 14.76 25.18
CA GLU A 174 37.52 13.44 24.84
C GLU A 174 38.46 13.48 23.64
N ALA A 175 38.05 14.17 22.56
CA ALA A 175 38.88 14.30 21.36
C ALA A 175 40.15 15.11 21.59
N GLU A 176 40.09 16.23 22.34
CA GLU A 176 41.27 17.03 22.69
C GLU A 176 42.27 16.24 23.53
N GLU A 177 41.80 15.40 24.45
CA GLU A 177 42.64 14.50 25.24
C GLU A 177 43.33 13.46 24.35
N ILE A 178 42.63 12.90 23.36
CA ILE A 178 43.21 11.98 22.37
C ILE A 178 44.29 12.68 21.54
N PHE A 179 44.03 13.89 21.03
CA PHE A 179 45.03 14.67 20.29
C PHE A 179 46.25 15.02 21.15
N ARG A 180 46.06 15.28 22.46
CA ARG A 180 47.16 15.52 23.41
C ARG A 180 48.02 14.27 23.59
N GLN A 181 47.39 13.09 23.73
CA GLN A 181 48.10 11.82 23.87
C GLN A 181 48.86 11.46 22.59
N ILE A 182 48.28 11.71 21.42
CA ILE A 182 48.95 11.55 20.12
C ILE A 182 50.20 12.45 20.02
N GLY A 183 50.06 13.73 20.37
CA GLY A 183 51.19 14.68 20.33
C GLY A 183 52.30 14.33 21.33
N ALA A 184 51.95 13.79 22.50
CA ALA A 184 52.93 13.33 23.48
C ALA A 184 53.67 12.04 23.06
N ALA A 185 53.03 11.20 22.24
CA ALA A 185 53.60 9.95 21.73
C ALA A 185 54.47 10.14 20.46
N GLY A 186 54.20 11.16 19.65
CA GLY A 186 54.93 11.46 18.40
C GLY A 186 56.14 12.39 18.56
N GLY A 187 56.51 12.77 19.79
CA GLY A 187 57.58 13.72 20.10
C GLY A 187 58.85 13.11 20.70
N GLN A 188 59.08 11.79 20.55
CA GLN A 188 60.34 11.12 20.88
C GLN A 188 61.11 10.75 19.61
#